data_AF-A0A087UC87-F1
#
_entry.id   AF-A0A087UC87-F1
#
_cell.length_a   1.000
_cell.length_b   1.000
_cell.length_c   1.000
_cell.angle_alpha   90.00
_cell.angle_beta   90.00
_cell.angle_gamma   90.00
#
_symmetry.space_group_name_H-M   'P 1'
#
loop_
_entity.id
_entity.type
_entity.pdbx_description
1 polymer ?
#
loop_
_entity_poly.entity_id
_entity_poly.type
_entity_poly.pdbx_seq_one_letter_code
_entity_poly.pdbx_strand_id
1 'polypeptide(L)'
;MGTVLDLKSKLSLLFKEAVEKSSFDDFIANSRQLLKSQNENDLKNIIELTAREVLLELIMQKTDIIHLERVFQFSIDAALRDIAPGNLPVLVLGDMFEASTVVECEKIFAFVESRVETFKKDIFFKMCKNHLLRSCNDLLRRLSRSQNTVFCGRILLFLAHIFPLSERSGLNIISEFNLENTTVYTTNDEMFSDLNS
;
A
#
# COMPACT_ATOMS: atom_id res chain seq x y z
N MET A 1 23.30 -19.77 15.12
CA MET A 1 22.62 -19.58 13.82
C MET A 1 21.26 -20.27 13.76
N GLY A 2 21.07 -21.46 14.36
CA GLY A 2 19.78 -22.19 14.35
C GLY A 2 18.63 -21.59 15.19
N THR A 3 18.91 -20.76 16.20
CA THR A 3 17.87 -20.19 17.10
C THR A 3 17.12 -19.00 16.51
N VAL A 4 17.77 -18.17 15.70
CA VAL A 4 17.16 -16.96 15.11
C VAL A 4 16.24 -17.31 13.95
N LEU A 5 16.64 -18.27 13.10
CA LEU A 5 15.83 -18.74 11.98
C LEU A 5 14.55 -19.45 12.45
N ASP A 6 14.65 -20.21 13.55
CA ASP A 6 13.51 -20.85 14.21
C ASP A 6 12.52 -19.84 14.79
N LEU A 7 13.02 -18.78 15.43
CA LEU A 7 12.19 -17.71 15.99
C LEU A 7 11.39 -16.97 14.92
N LYS A 8 12.06 -16.61 13.81
CA LYS A 8 11.43 -15.98 12.65
C LYS A 8 10.30 -16.85 12.09
N SER A 9 10.59 -18.12 11.84
CA SER A 9 9.62 -19.07 11.27
C SER A 9 8.39 -19.24 12.16
N LYS A 10 8.57 -19.33 13.48
CA LYS A 10 7.47 -19.40 14.45
C LYS A 10 6.61 -18.13 14.44
N LEU A 11 7.24 -16.96 14.38
CA LEU A 11 6.52 -15.70 14.39
C LEU A 11 5.71 -15.49 13.10
N SER A 12 6.30 -15.83 11.94
CA SER A 12 5.58 -15.82 10.66
C SER A 12 4.38 -16.79 10.68
N LEU A 13 4.52 -17.97 11.29
CA LEU A 13 3.41 -18.92 11.45
C LEU A 13 2.29 -18.34 12.32
N LEU A 14 2.63 -17.76 13.48
CA LEU A 14 1.67 -17.10 14.37
C LEU A 14 0.93 -15.97 13.65
N PHE A 15 1.64 -15.16 12.86
CA PHE A 15 1.02 -14.06 12.12
C PHE A 15 0.06 -14.59 11.04
N LYS A 16 0.45 -15.63 10.29
CA LYS A 16 -0.44 -16.27 9.30
C LYS A 16 -1.69 -16.84 9.96
N GLU A 17 -1.56 -17.55 11.08
CA GLU A 17 -2.71 -18.06 11.81
C GLU A 17 -3.65 -16.95 12.28
N ALA A 18 -3.10 -15.83 12.74
CA ALA A 18 -3.89 -14.67 13.12
C ALA A 18 -4.61 -14.03 11.94
N VAL A 19 -3.98 -13.96 10.76
CA VAL A 19 -4.63 -13.49 9.53
C VAL A 19 -5.77 -14.44 9.15
N GLU A 20 -5.59 -15.76 9.23
CA GLU A 20 -6.66 -16.74 8.96
C GLU A 20 -7.84 -16.59 9.92
N LYS A 21 -7.55 -16.48 11.22
CA LYS A 21 -8.54 -16.37 12.30
C LYS A 21 -9.09 -14.96 12.50
N SER A 22 -8.56 -13.96 11.78
CA SER A 22 -8.83 -12.54 11.99
C SER A 22 -8.61 -12.08 13.45
N SER A 23 -7.59 -12.63 14.12
CA SER A 23 -7.32 -12.40 15.55
C SER A 23 -5.95 -11.77 15.79
N PHE A 24 -5.90 -10.43 15.74
CA PHE A 24 -4.66 -9.70 16.01
C PHE A 24 -4.22 -9.79 17.48
N ASP A 25 -5.18 -9.81 18.41
CA ASP A 25 -4.89 -9.87 19.85
C ASP A 25 -4.15 -11.16 20.22
N ASP A 26 -4.54 -12.29 19.63
CA ASP A 26 -3.84 -13.57 19.81
C ASP A 26 -2.41 -13.52 19.28
N PHE A 27 -2.19 -12.88 18.12
CA PHE A 27 -0.83 -12.69 17.60
C PHE A 27 0.03 -11.86 18.55
N ILE A 28 -0.51 -10.78 19.13
CA ILE A 28 0.22 -9.94 20.07
C ILE A 28 0.55 -10.66 21.37
N ALA A 29 -0.40 -11.40 21.94
CA ALA A 29 -0.16 -12.17 23.16
C ALA A 29 0.96 -13.21 22.96
N ASN A 30 0.88 -13.98 21.87
CA ASN A 30 1.85 -15.03 21.58
C ASN A 30 3.22 -14.46 21.17
N SER A 31 3.26 -13.36 20.39
CA SER A 31 4.52 -12.72 19.99
C SER A 31 5.27 -12.12 21.17
N ARG A 32 4.59 -11.48 22.12
CA ARG A 32 5.21 -10.97 23.36
C ARG A 32 5.80 -12.09 24.22
N GLN A 33 5.10 -13.21 24.33
CA GLN A 33 5.62 -14.39 25.05
C GLN A 33 6.86 -14.97 24.37
N LEU A 34 6.83 -15.05 23.03
CA LEU A 34 7.92 -15.58 22.21
C LEU A 34 9.16 -14.67 22.23
N LEU A 35 8.95 -13.35 22.26
CA LEU A 35 9.99 -12.31 22.17
C LEU A 35 10.34 -11.66 23.52
N LYS A 36 9.97 -12.29 24.64
CA LYS A 36 10.17 -11.77 26.01
C LYS A 36 11.60 -11.33 26.37
N SER A 37 12.61 -11.81 25.65
CA SER A 37 14.03 -11.48 25.87
C SER A 37 14.51 -10.28 25.06
N GLN A 38 13.70 -9.77 24.13
CA GLN A 38 14.04 -8.63 23.27
C GLN A 38 13.60 -7.33 23.94
N ASN A 39 14.31 -6.23 23.63
CA ASN A 39 13.82 -4.91 24.04
C ASN A 39 12.64 -4.48 23.15
N GLU A 40 11.96 -3.43 23.58
CA GLU A 40 10.71 -2.97 22.96
C GLU A 40 10.89 -2.42 21.54
N ASN A 41 12.03 -1.76 21.24
CA ASN A 41 12.30 -1.26 19.89
C ASN A 41 12.58 -2.40 18.91
N ASP A 42 13.35 -3.41 19.34
CA ASP A 42 13.60 -4.60 18.54
C ASP A 42 12.31 -5.37 18.29
N LEU A 43 11.41 -5.46 19.28
CA LEU A 43 10.08 -6.06 19.13
C LEU A 43 9.27 -5.36 18.02
N LYS A 44 9.21 -4.03 18.03
CA LYS A 44 8.51 -3.23 17.02
C LYS A 44 9.05 -3.52 15.61
N ASN A 45 10.37 -3.52 15.46
CA ASN A 45 11.03 -3.79 14.17
C ASN A 45 10.81 -5.23 13.70
N ILE A 46 10.86 -6.21 14.60
CA ILE A 46 10.60 -7.62 14.28
C ILE A 46 9.15 -7.81 13.81
N ILE A 47 8.18 -7.17 14.47
CA ILE A 47 6.76 -7.24 14.08
C ILE A 47 6.54 -6.59 12.72
N GLU A 48 7.14 -5.43 12.46
CA GLU A 48 7.11 -4.78 11.14
C GLU A 48 7.65 -5.72 10.05
N LEU A 49 8.85 -6.27 10.24
CA LEU A 49 9.46 -7.16 9.26
C LEU A 49 8.60 -8.41 9.02
N THR A 50 8.06 -9.01 10.08
CA THR A 50 7.21 -10.18 9.98
C THR A 50 5.94 -9.88 9.18
N ALA A 51 5.28 -8.76 9.45
CA ALA A 51 4.05 -8.38 8.74
C ALA A 51 4.31 -8.21 7.24
N ARG A 52 5.42 -7.56 6.87
CA ARG A 52 5.82 -7.33 5.47
C ARG A 52 6.22 -8.61 4.75
N GLU A 53 7.00 -9.47 5.40
CA GLU A 53 7.39 -10.76 4.80
C GLU A 53 6.19 -11.68 4.59
N VAL A 54 5.32 -11.81 5.60
CA VAL A 54 4.11 -12.63 5.45
C VAL A 54 3.19 -12.06 4.38
N LEU A 55 3.05 -10.73 4.29
CA LEU A 55 2.30 -10.10 3.22
C LEU A 55 2.80 -10.53 1.84
N LEU A 56 4.11 -10.42 1.59
CA LEU A 56 4.69 -10.78 0.30
C LEU A 56 4.49 -12.26 -0.01
N GLU A 57 4.64 -13.14 0.99
CA GLU A 57 4.34 -14.56 0.83
C GLU A 57 2.88 -14.81 0.45
N LEU A 58 1.93 -14.12 1.09
CA LEU A 58 0.49 -14.23 0.80
C LEU A 58 0.15 -13.76 -0.62
N ILE A 59 0.79 -12.68 -1.09
CA ILE A 59 0.64 -12.18 -2.47
C ILE A 59 1.21 -13.19 -3.46
N MET A 60 2.42 -13.71 -3.21
CA MET A 60 3.04 -14.73 -4.06
C MET A 60 2.21 -16.01 -4.16
N GLN A 61 1.52 -16.38 -3.09
CA GLN A 61 0.62 -17.53 -3.04
C GLN A 61 -0.76 -17.27 -3.67
N LYS A 62 -1.04 -16.04 -4.15
CA LYS A 62 -2.34 -15.64 -4.71
C LYS A 62 -3.50 -15.94 -3.76
N THR A 63 -3.29 -15.66 -2.48
CA THR A 63 -4.33 -15.80 -1.46
C THR A 63 -5.49 -14.84 -1.71
N ASP A 64 -6.61 -15.09 -1.01
CA ASP A 64 -7.78 -14.23 -1.11
C ASP A 64 -7.43 -12.81 -0.62
N ILE A 65 -7.98 -11.81 -1.28
CA ILE A 65 -7.78 -10.41 -0.95
C ILE A 65 -8.20 -10.08 0.49
N ILE A 66 -9.11 -10.86 1.07
CA ILE A 66 -9.52 -10.70 2.48
C ILE A 66 -8.33 -10.89 3.43
N HIS A 67 -7.39 -11.78 3.13
CA HIS A 67 -6.18 -11.97 3.93
C HIS A 67 -5.27 -10.75 3.84
N LEU A 68 -5.13 -10.18 2.64
CA LEU A 68 -4.34 -8.97 2.44
C LEU A 68 -4.98 -7.76 3.14
N GLU A 69 -6.30 -7.62 3.10
CA GLU A 69 -7.04 -6.60 3.86
C GLU A 69 -6.80 -6.75 5.37
N ARG A 70 -6.81 -8.00 5.89
CA ARG A 70 -6.54 -8.26 7.31
C ARG A 70 -5.11 -7.87 7.69
N VAL A 71 -4.10 -8.18 6.86
CA VAL A 71 -2.72 -7.73 7.11
C VAL A 71 -2.65 -6.20 7.16
N PHE A 72 -3.31 -5.52 6.22
CA PHE A 72 -3.39 -4.07 6.24
C PHE A 72 -4.10 -3.53 7.50
N GLN A 73 -5.20 -4.13 7.92
CA GLN A 73 -5.88 -3.76 9.17
C GLN A 73 -4.98 -3.97 10.39
N PHE A 74 -4.28 -5.11 10.47
CA PHE A 74 -3.36 -5.40 11.56
C PHE A 74 -2.20 -4.40 11.61
N SER A 75 -1.73 -3.92 10.46
CA SER A 75 -0.69 -2.88 10.41
C SER A 75 -1.17 -1.56 11.06
N ILE A 76 -2.42 -1.18 10.82
CA ILE A 76 -3.04 0.01 11.41
C ILE A 76 -3.19 -0.18 12.92
N ASP A 77 -3.71 -1.34 13.35
CA ASP A 77 -3.90 -1.65 14.76
C ASP A 77 -2.58 -1.71 15.52
N ALA A 78 -1.53 -2.28 14.90
CA ALA A 78 -0.18 -2.33 15.44
C ALA A 78 0.39 -0.93 15.66
N ALA A 79 0.26 -0.04 14.66
CA ALA A 79 0.72 1.34 14.76
C ALA A 79 -0.07 2.15 15.80
N LEU A 80 -1.40 2.00 15.85
CA LEU A 80 -2.26 2.69 16.81
C LEU A 80 -1.97 2.30 18.27
N ARG A 81 -1.61 1.03 18.49
CA ARG A 81 -1.31 0.48 19.81
C ARG A 81 0.17 0.60 20.19
N ASP A 82 0.97 1.30 19.36
CA ASP A 82 2.41 1.45 19.52
C ASP A 82 3.17 0.10 19.63
N ILE A 83 2.68 -0.92 18.93
CA ILE A 83 3.26 -2.26 18.88
C ILE A 83 4.22 -2.42 17.69
N ALA A 84 4.08 -1.58 16.67
CA ALA A 84 4.98 -1.48 15.53
C ALA A 84 5.23 0.00 15.20
N PRO A 85 6.24 0.31 14.36
CA PRO A 85 6.48 1.69 13.92
C PRO A 85 5.25 2.30 13.24
N GLY A 86 5.02 3.59 13.49
CA GLY A 86 3.81 4.27 13.02
C GLY A 86 3.65 4.35 11.49
N ASN A 87 4.74 4.14 10.75
CA ASN A 87 4.76 4.09 9.29
C ASN A 87 4.46 2.69 8.71
N LEU A 88 4.28 1.66 9.54
CA LEU A 88 4.00 0.30 9.07
C LEU A 88 2.82 0.22 8.07
N PRO A 89 1.67 0.92 8.27
CA PRO A 89 0.56 0.83 7.33
C PRO A 89 0.89 1.27 5.91
N VAL A 90 1.70 2.33 5.76
CA VAL A 90 2.11 2.80 4.42
C VAL A 90 3.20 1.96 3.81
N LEU A 91 4.04 1.30 4.62
CA LEU A 91 5.00 0.30 4.12
C LEU A 91 4.27 -0.92 3.56
N VAL A 92 3.33 -1.47 4.35
CA VAL A 92 2.45 -2.58 3.92
C VAL A 92 1.71 -2.19 2.65
N LEU A 93 1.09 -1.02 2.61
CA LEU A 93 0.37 -0.55 1.42
C LEU A 93 1.28 -0.41 0.19
N GLY A 94 2.49 0.12 0.37
CA GLY A 94 3.49 0.22 -0.70
C GLY A 94 3.84 -1.15 -1.27
N ASP A 95 4.18 -2.11 -0.40
CA ASP A 95 4.51 -3.49 -0.79
C ASP A 95 3.32 -4.17 -1.50
N MET A 96 2.10 -3.94 -1.04
CA MET A 96 0.88 -4.44 -1.68
C MET A 96 0.72 -3.95 -3.11
N PHE A 97 0.91 -2.65 -3.33
CA PHE A 97 0.82 -2.09 -4.68
C PHE A 97 1.95 -2.61 -5.56
N GLU A 98 3.19 -2.60 -5.08
CA GLU A 98 4.35 -3.01 -5.87
C GLU A 98 4.30 -4.48 -6.29
N ALA A 99 3.85 -5.37 -5.39
CA ALA A 99 3.82 -6.81 -5.62
C ALA A 99 2.55 -7.33 -6.31
N SER A 100 1.52 -6.50 -6.50
CA SER A 100 0.25 -6.90 -7.12
C SER A 100 0.09 -6.40 -8.54
N THR A 101 -0.74 -7.05 -9.35
CA THR A 101 -1.13 -6.54 -10.68
C THR A 101 -2.02 -5.29 -10.57
N VAL A 102 -2.20 -4.55 -11.67
CA VAL A 102 -3.09 -3.37 -11.71
C VAL A 102 -4.53 -3.71 -11.31
N VAL A 103 -5.04 -4.87 -11.75
CA VAL A 103 -6.40 -5.33 -11.44
C VAL A 103 -6.56 -5.62 -9.94
N GLU A 104 -5.55 -6.22 -9.31
CA GLU A 104 -5.54 -6.46 -7.87
C GLU A 104 -5.40 -5.14 -7.09
N CYS A 105 -4.55 -4.22 -7.56
CA CYS A 105 -4.38 -2.90 -6.95
C CYS A 105 -5.71 -2.13 -6.86
N GLU A 106 -6.59 -2.25 -7.86
CA GLU A 106 -7.90 -1.59 -7.83
C GLU A 106 -8.81 -2.12 -6.71
N LYS A 107 -8.78 -3.44 -6.49
CA LYS A 107 -9.50 -4.08 -5.39
C LYS A 107 -8.87 -3.73 -4.04
N ILE A 108 -7.54 -3.70 -3.99
CA ILE A 108 -6.78 -3.29 -2.80
C ILE A 108 -7.13 -1.85 -2.42
N PHE A 109 -7.19 -0.96 -3.40
CA PHE A 109 -7.49 0.44 -3.17
C PHE A 109 -8.88 0.67 -2.56
N ALA A 110 -9.87 -0.18 -2.88
CA ALA A 110 -11.22 -0.03 -2.34
C ALA A 110 -11.27 -0.08 -0.80
N PHE A 111 -10.45 -0.93 -0.16
CA PHE A 111 -10.41 -0.99 1.30
C PHE A 111 -9.47 0.06 1.93
N VAL A 112 -8.60 0.68 1.13
CA VAL A 112 -7.79 1.84 1.54
C VAL A 112 -8.67 3.08 1.60
N GLU A 113 -9.53 3.27 0.59
CA GLU A 113 -10.53 4.34 0.53
C GLU A 113 -11.50 4.26 1.72
N SER A 114 -11.95 3.06 2.11
CA SER A 114 -12.85 2.89 3.26
C SER A 114 -12.21 3.28 4.60
N ARG A 115 -10.88 3.40 4.65
CA ARG A 115 -10.08 3.73 5.85
C ARG A 115 -9.43 5.11 5.76
N VAL A 116 -9.86 5.96 4.85
CA VAL A 116 -9.26 7.28 4.60
C VAL A 116 -9.20 8.16 5.86
N GLU A 117 -10.22 8.10 6.73
CA GLU A 117 -10.26 8.87 7.97
C GLU A 117 -9.17 8.46 8.97
N THR A 118 -8.65 7.24 8.89
CA THR A 118 -7.48 6.80 9.67
C THR A 118 -6.24 7.60 9.27
N PHE A 119 -5.99 7.76 7.97
CA PHE A 119 -4.79 8.45 7.47
C PHE A 119 -4.83 9.97 7.68
N LYS A 120 -6.01 10.53 7.93
CA LYS A 120 -6.19 11.96 8.27
C LYS A 120 -5.88 12.26 9.73
N LYS A 121 -5.82 11.26 10.61
CA LYS A 121 -5.42 11.47 12.01
C LYS A 121 -3.98 11.96 12.05
N ASP A 122 -3.70 12.96 12.87
CA ASP A 122 -2.38 13.61 12.99
C ASP A 122 -1.20 12.63 13.10
N ILE A 123 -1.38 11.56 13.89
CA ILE A 123 -0.40 10.51 14.11
C ILE A 123 0.06 9.85 12.81
N PHE A 124 -0.88 9.59 11.89
CA PHE A 124 -0.59 8.97 10.62
C PHE A 124 -0.21 10.03 9.60
N PHE A 125 -0.97 11.11 9.51
CA PHE A 125 -0.74 12.15 8.52
C PHE A 125 0.70 12.67 8.55
N LYS A 126 1.23 13.03 9.73
CA LYS A 126 2.60 13.57 9.85
C LYS A 126 3.68 12.57 9.41
N MET A 127 3.49 11.27 9.70
CA MET A 127 4.48 10.23 9.43
C MET A 127 4.35 9.61 8.03
N CYS A 128 3.11 9.46 7.56
CA CYS A 128 2.76 8.60 6.43
C CYS A 128 2.55 9.37 5.13
N LYS A 129 2.20 10.66 5.18
CA LYS A 129 1.77 11.43 3.99
C LYS A 129 2.73 11.33 2.80
N ASN A 130 4.03 11.47 3.04
CA ASN A 130 5.02 11.47 1.95
C ASN A 130 5.16 10.09 1.31
N HIS A 131 5.12 9.03 2.12
CA HIS A 131 5.14 7.66 1.62
C HIS A 131 3.85 7.34 0.87
N LEU A 132 2.69 7.71 1.43
CA LEU A 132 1.40 7.50 0.79
C LEU A 132 1.33 8.18 -0.58
N LEU A 133 1.75 9.45 -0.65
CA LEU A 133 1.82 10.20 -1.91
C LEU A 133 2.74 9.53 -2.92
N ARG A 134 3.91 9.04 -2.48
CA ARG A 134 4.85 8.32 -3.33
C ARG A 134 4.22 7.04 -3.86
N SER A 135 3.69 6.19 -2.98
CA SER A 135 3.05 4.92 -3.37
C SER A 135 1.87 5.12 -4.31
N CYS A 136 1.02 6.14 -4.09
CA CYS A 136 -0.07 6.49 -5.00
C CYS A 136 0.45 7.00 -6.35
N ASN A 137 1.50 7.81 -6.37
CA ASN A 137 2.11 8.29 -7.61
C ASN A 137 2.78 7.16 -8.39
N ASP A 138 3.44 6.22 -7.70
CA ASP A 138 4.05 5.05 -8.32
C ASP A 138 2.98 4.13 -8.92
N LEU A 139 1.84 3.97 -8.23
CA LEU A 139 0.68 3.26 -8.76
C LEU A 139 0.10 3.98 -10.00
N LEU A 140 -0.09 5.31 -9.95
CA LEU A 140 -0.55 6.09 -11.11
C LEU A 140 0.35 5.94 -12.34
N ARG A 141 1.67 5.83 -12.16
CA ARG A 141 2.61 5.60 -13.29
C ARG A 141 2.45 4.22 -13.94
N ARG A 142 1.89 3.24 -13.24
CA ARG A 142 1.62 1.89 -13.77
C ARG A 142 0.29 1.80 -14.52
N LEU A 143 -0.58 2.80 -14.36
CA LEU A 143 -1.90 2.82 -14.99
C LEU A 143 -1.84 3.37 -16.42
N SER A 144 -2.61 2.77 -17.31
CA SER A 144 -2.79 3.30 -18.66
C SER A 144 -3.65 4.57 -18.61
N ARG A 145 -3.12 5.67 -19.18
CA ARG A 145 -3.81 6.98 -19.23
C ARG A 145 -5.13 6.95 -20.01
N SER A 146 -5.34 5.97 -20.89
CA SER A 146 -6.56 5.83 -21.70
C SER A 146 -7.54 4.77 -21.21
N GLN A 147 -7.06 3.73 -20.52
CA GLN A 147 -7.91 2.59 -20.13
C GLN A 147 -8.29 2.60 -18.65
N ASN A 148 -7.46 3.14 -17.76
CA ASN A 148 -7.67 3.08 -16.32
C ASN A 148 -8.12 4.42 -15.72
N THR A 149 -8.79 5.27 -16.51
CA THR A 149 -9.15 6.65 -16.15
C THR A 149 -9.99 6.75 -14.88
N VAL A 150 -10.94 5.82 -14.68
CA VAL A 150 -11.77 5.74 -13.46
C VAL A 150 -10.91 5.46 -12.23
N PHE A 151 -9.99 4.51 -12.33
CA PHE A 151 -9.12 4.16 -11.20
C PHE A 151 -8.12 5.29 -10.89
N CYS A 152 -7.53 5.93 -11.91
CA CYS A 152 -6.73 7.14 -11.72
C CYS A 152 -7.52 8.23 -10.97
N GLY A 153 -8.79 8.46 -11.37
CA GLY A 153 -9.67 9.43 -10.72
C GLY A 153 -9.91 9.13 -9.24
N ARG A 154 -10.16 7.86 -8.90
CA ARG A 154 -10.29 7.41 -7.50
C ARG A 154 -9.04 7.68 -6.67
N ILE A 155 -7.85 7.38 -7.22
CA ILE A 155 -6.58 7.66 -6.53
C ILE A 155 -6.40 9.16 -6.29
N LEU A 156 -6.68 10.00 -7.30
CA LEU A 156 -6.57 11.45 -7.19
C LEU A 156 -7.57 12.03 -6.18
N LEU A 157 -8.81 11.54 -6.16
CA LEU A 157 -9.83 11.94 -5.18
C LEU A 157 -9.42 11.53 -3.75
N PHE A 158 -8.89 10.33 -3.58
CA PHE A 158 -8.36 9.88 -2.29
C PHE A 158 -7.23 10.77 -1.79
N LEU A 159 -6.26 11.11 -2.65
CA LEU A 159 -5.19 12.04 -2.30
C LEU A 159 -5.75 13.42 -1.94
N ALA A 160 -6.66 13.97 -2.75
CA ALA A 160 -7.29 15.26 -2.47
C ALA A 160 -8.06 15.28 -1.12
N HIS A 161 -8.60 14.15 -0.68
CA HIS A 161 -9.31 14.04 0.59
C HIS A 161 -8.37 13.99 1.82
N ILE A 162 -7.16 13.45 1.64
CA ILE A 162 -6.15 13.36 2.72
C ILE A 162 -5.35 14.64 2.86
N PHE A 163 -4.94 15.26 1.73
CA PHE A 163 -4.07 16.43 1.71
C PHE A 163 -4.90 17.72 1.87
N PRO A 164 -4.79 18.45 3.00
CA PRO A 164 -5.45 19.74 3.15
C PRO A 164 -5.02 20.71 2.05
N LEU A 165 -5.92 21.57 1.59
CA LEU A 165 -5.65 22.58 0.54
C LEU A 165 -4.45 23.50 0.86
N SER A 166 -4.09 23.64 2.13
CA SER A 166 -2.95 24.43 2.61
C SER A 166 -1.60 23.72 2.48
N GLU A 167 -1.56 22.46 2.05
CA GLU A 167 -0.33 21.68 2.01
C GLU A 167 0.38 21.76 0.66
N ARG A 168 1.69 22.09 0.68
CA ARG A 168 2.53 22.20 -0.53
C ARG A 168 2.51 20.95 -1.41
N SER A 169 2.33 19.75 -0.85
CA SER A 169 2.27 18.50 -1.60
C SER A 169 0.99 18.33 -2.44
N GLY A 170 -0.06 19.10 -2.16
CA GLY A 170 -1.27 19.18 -2.99
C GLY A 170 -1.24 20.30 -4.04
N LEU A 171 -0.14 21.08 -4.11
CA LEU A 171 -0.01 22.21 -5.01
C LEU A 171 0.88 21.83 -6.21
N ASN A 172 0.43 22.12 -7.43
CA ASN A 172 1.31 22.16 -8.61
C ASN A 172 2.15 23.44 -8.58
N ILE A 173 3.11 23.52 -7.64
CA ILE A 173 3.90 24.73 -7.38
C ILE A 173 4.71 25.16 -8.62
N ILE A 174 5.06 24.19 -9.47
CA ILE A 174 5.83 24.43 -10.70
C ILE A 174 4.93 24.96 -11.84
N SER A 175 3.60 24.79 -11.73
CA SER A 175 2.64 25.17 -12.78
C SER A 175 2.97 24.58 -14.16
N GLU A 176 3.53 23.37 -14.20
CA GLU A 176 3.70 22.64 -15.45
C GLU A 176 2.35 22.10 -15.91
N PHE A 177 1.91 22.55 -17.08
CA PHE A 177 0.75 22.01 -17.78
C PHE A 177 1.20 20.81 -18.61
N ASN A 178 0.48 19.70 -18.50
CA ASN A 178 0.76 18.52 -19.32
C ASN A 178 0.28 18.77 -20.77
N LEU A 179 1.19 19.14 -21.67
CA LEU A 179 0.93 19.42 -23.09
C LEU A 179 0.99 18.15 -23.97
N GLU A 180 1.23 16.97 -23.41
CA GLU A 180 1.41 15.73 -24.18
C GLU A 180 0.11 15.15 -24.74
N ASN A 181 -1.07 15.64 -24.34
CA ASN A 181 -2.35 15.23 -24.92
C ASN A 181 -2.56 15.85 -26.30
N THR A 182 -1.69 15.55 -27.26
CA THR A 182 -1.91 15.87 -28.67
C THR A 182 -2.63 14.69 -29.32
N THR A 183 -3.91 14.84 -29.63
CA THR A 183 -4.64 13.88 -30.47
C THR A 183 -4.22 14.09 -31.92
N VAL A 184 -3.41 13.17 -32.47
CA VAL A 184 -3.05 13.18 -33.89
C VAL A 184 -4.22 12.56 -34.66
N TYR A 185 -4.91 13.38 -35.46
CA TYR A 185 -5.93 12.91 -36.40
C TYR A 185 -5.24 12.57 -37.72
N THR A 186 -5.42 11.36 -38.24
CA THR A 186 -5.03 11.02 -39.61
C THR A 186 -5.88 11.84 -40.57
N THR A 187 -5.26 12.69 -41.37
CA THR A 187 -5.94 13.41 -42.45
C THR A 187 -6.14 12.45 -43.64
N ASN A 188 -7.26 12.62 -44.37
CA ASN A 188 -7.63 11.73 -45.47
C ASN A 188 -6.53 11.55 -46.53
N ASP A 189 -5.62 12.52 -46.68
CA ASP A 189 -4.52 12.46 -47.65
C ASP A 189 -3.51 11.33 -47.37
N GLU A 190 -3.29 10.95 -46.10
CA GLU A 190 -2.40 9.83 -45.73
C GLU A 190 -3.04 8.46 -45.95
N MET A 191 -4.37 8.37 -46.04
CA MET A 191 -5.07 7.11 -46.31
C MET A 191 -5.04 6.69 -47.79
N PHE A 192 -4.82 7.62 -48.71
CA PHE A 192 -4.82 7.35 -50.16
C PHE A 192 -3.41 7.16 -50.74
N SER A 193 -2.34 7.44 -50.00
CA SER A 193 -0.96 7.18 -50.43
C SER A 193 -0.60 5.70 -50.42
N ASP A 194 -1.17 4.93 -49.50
CA ASP A 194 -0.89 3.49 -49.33
C ASP A 194 -1.65 2.59 -50.33
N LEU A 195 -2.61 3.15 -51.08
CA LEU A 195 -3.36 2.45 -52.12
C LEU A 195 -2.73 2.55 -53.51
N ASN A 196 -1.71 3.39 -53.67
CA ASN A 196 -1.02 3.65 -54.95
C ASN A 196 0.43 3.12 -54.99
N SER A 197 0.83 2.26 -54.04
CA SER A 197 2.14 1.57 -54.04
C SER A 197 2.01 0.11 -54.44
#